data_AF-A0A3M2K3N1-F1
#
_entry.id   AF-A0A3M2K3N1-F1
#
_cell.length_a   1.000
_cell.length_b   1.000
_cell.length_c   1.000
_cell.angle_alpha   90.00
_cell.angle_beta   90.00
_cell.angle_gamma   90.00
#
_symmetry.space_group_name_H-M   'P 1'
#
loop_
_entity.id
_entity.type
_entity.pdbx_description
1 polymer ?
#
loop_
_entity_poly.entity_id
_entity_poly.type
_entity_poly.pdbx_seq_one_letter_code
_entity_poly.pdbx_strand_id
1 'polypeptide(L)' 'MLDTLKIYNELKEKLEPEAALRIAEIIGQVYGELANTVTKADFNELKEVVRDLIQSQKEMGEAQKR' A
#
# COMPACT_ATOMS: atom_id res chain seq x y z
N MET A 1 8.26 8.21 2.54
CA MET A 1 7.35 8.09 3.71
C MET A 1 6.80 9.46 4.01
N LEU A 2 5.52 9.55 4.31
CA LEU A 2 4.88 10.81 4.72
C LEU A 2 5.49 11.29 6.04
N ASP A 3 5.96 12.53 6.08
CA ASP A 3 6.55 13.15 7.27
C ASP A 3 5.47 13.92 8.04
N THR A 4 4.74 13.20 8.89
CA THR A 4 3.66 13.75 9.72
C THR A 4 4.17 14.83 10.69
N LEU A 5 5.44 14.78 11.07
CA LEU A 5 6.06 15.72 11.99
C LEU A 5 6.33 17.06 11.31
N LYS A 6 6.75 17.04 10.04
CA LYS A 6 6.85 18.25 9.21
C LYS A 6 5.48 18.90 8.99
N ILE A 7 4.45 18.10 8.68
CA ILE A 7 3.08 18.59 8.50
C ILE A 7 2.55 19.24 9.79
N TYR A 8 2.74 18.61 10.95
CA TYR A 8 2.39 19.19 12.24
C TYR A 8 3.09 20.54 12.49
N ASN A 9 4.39 20.62 12.18
CA ASN A 9 5.18 21.84 12.38
C ASN A 9 4.74 23.00 11.48
N GLU A 10 4.27 22.73 10.26
CA GLU A 10 3.70 23.76 9.37
C GLU A 10 2.29 24.17 9.82
N LEU A 11 1.48 23.22 10.29
CA LEU A 11 0.11 23.48 10.73
C LEU A 11 0.06 24.29 12.03
N LYS A 12 0.96 24.02 12.99
CA LYS A 12 1.00 24.75 14.27
C LYS A 12 1.39 26.23 14.13
N GLU A 13 1.95 26.65 12.98
CA GLU A 13 2.24 28.06 12.72
C GLU A 13 0.97 28.89 12.49
N LYS A 14 -0.13 28.23 12.11
CA LYS A 14 -1.41 28.89 11.76
C LYS A 14 -2.62 28.35 12.51
N LEU A 15 -2.45 27.29 13.29
CA LEU A 15 -3.50 26.62 14.04
C LEU A 15 -3.06 26.38 15.49
N GLU A 16 -4.05 26.30 16.38
CA GLU A 16 -3.85 25.82 17.74
C GLU A 16 -3.13 24.45 17.74
N PRO A 17 -2.15 24.22 18.62
CA PRO A 17 -1.32 23.00 18.61
C PRO A 17 -2.13 21.70 18.61
N GLU A 18 -3.25 21.67 19.33
CA GLU A 18 -4.12 20.50 19.40
C GLU A 18 -4.83 20.21 18.06
N ALA A 19 -5.25 21.26 17.33
CA ALA A 19 -5.85 21.12 16.01
C ALA A 19 -4.81 20.69 14.97
N ALA A 20 -3.60 21.26 15.02
CA ALA A 20 -2.50 20.87 14.16
C ALA A 20 -2.10 19.40 14.36
N LEU A 21 -2.07 18.93 15.61
CA LEU A 21 -1.77 17.54 15.94
C LEU A 21 -2.84 16.59 15.37
N ARG A 22 -4.12 16.90 15.60
CA ARG A 22 -5.24 16.09 15.10
C ARG A 22 -5.19 15.91 13.58
N ILE A 23 -4.89 16.98 12.85
CA ILE A 23 -4.81 16.97 11.39
C ILE A 23 -3.61 16.12 10.93
N ALA A 24 -2.44 16.27 11.55
CA ALA A 24 -1.28 15.47 11.21
C ALA A 24 -1.50 13.96 11.44
N GLU A 25 -2.20 13.59 12.52
CA GLU A 25 -2.59 12.21 12.81
C GLU A 25 -3.52 11.63 11.74
N ILE A 26 -4.58 12.37 11.36
CA ILE A 26 -5.54 11.94 10.33
C ILE A 26 -4.83 11.72 8.99
N ILE A 27 -3.94 12.64 8.59
CA ILE A 27 -3.17 12.50 7.35
C ILE A 27 -2.24 11.28 7.42
N GLY A 28 -1.61 11.03 8.58
CA GLY A 28 -0.82 9.83 8.81
C GLY A 28 -1.61 8.53 8.66
N GLN A 29 -2.83 8.48 9.20
CA GLN A 29 -3.72 7.33 9.08
C GLN A 29 -4.15 7.08 7.62
N VAL A 30 -4.59 8.13 6.92
CA VAL A 30 -4.99 8.04 5.50
C VAL A 30 -3.83 7.56 4.62
N TYR A 31 -2.62 8.07 4.85
CA TYR A 31 -1.44 7.61 4.13
C TYR A 31 -1.10 6.15 4.45
N GLY A 32 -1.22 5.74 5.71
CA GLY A 32 -1.02 4.34 6.13
C GLY A 32 -2.03 3.38 5.49
N GLU A 33 -3.30 3.76 5.41
CA GLU A 33 -4.34 2.98 4.74
C GLU A 33 -4.12 2.89 3.23
N LEU A 34 -3.70 3.99 2.59
CA LEU A 34 -3.39 4.02 1.16
C LEU A 34 -2.19 3.14 0.83
N ALA A 35 -1.10 3.25 1.59
CA ALA A 35 0.10 2.44 1.40
C ALA A 35 -0.19 0.94 1.60
N ASN A 36 -0.97 0.59 2.62
CA ASN A 36 -1.41 -0.80 2.84
C ASN A 36 -2.30 -1.32 1.72
N THR A 37 -3.18 -0.47 1.16
CA THR A 37 -4.05 -0.84 0.04
C THR A 37 -3.25 -1.09 -1.24
N VAL A 38 -2.27 -0.24 -1.56
CA VAL A 38 -1.34 -0.45 -2.69
C VAL A 38 -0.53 -1.74 -2.48
N THR A 39 0.02 -1.95 -1.29
CA THR A 39 0.78 -3.19 -0.97
C THR A 39 -0.09 -4.45 -1.14
N LYS A 40 -1.38 -4.40 -0.79
CA LYS A 40 -2.32 -5.51 -1.01
C LYS A 40 -2.63 -5.72 -2.50
N ALA A 41 -2.75 -4.64 -3.28
CA ALA A 41 -2.94 -4.72 -4.72
C ALA A 41 -1.73 -5.38 -5.39
N ASP A 42 -0.52 -4.90 -5.11
CA ASP A 42 0.74 -5.45 -5.62
C ASP A 42 0.92 -6.92 -5.23
N PHE A 43 0.56 -7.29 -3.99
CA PHE A 43 0.62 -8.67 -3.52
C PHE A 43 -0.40 -9.59 -4.22
N ASN A 44 -1.58 -9.09 -4.53
CA ASN A 44 -2.58 -9.86 -5.28
C ASN A 44 -2.17 -10.01 -6.76
N GLU A 45 -1.60 -8.97 -7.36
CA GLU A 45 -1.08 -9.04 -8.73
C GLU A 45 0.06 -10.08 -8.82
N LEU A 46 0.97 -10.09 -7.83
CA LEU A 46 2.01 -11.12 -7.72
C LEU A 46 1.42 -12.54 -7.61
N LYS A 47 0.34 -12.74 -6.86
CA LYS A 47 -0.31 -14.06 -6.76
C LYS A 47 -0.90 -14.53 -8.08
N GLU A 48 -1.52 -13.64 -8.84
CA GLU A 48 -2.10 -14.00 -10.15
C GLU A 48 -0.98 -14.40 -11.13
N VAL A 49 0.12 -13.64 -11.18
CA VAL A 49 1.30 -14.01 -12.00
C VAL A 49 1.85 -15.39 -11.62
N VAL A 50 1.94 -15.70 -10.33
CA VAL A 50 2.39 -17.02 -9.87
C VAL A 50 1.38 -18.13 -10.23
N ARG A 51 0.08 -17.86 -10.14
CA ARG A 51 -0.97 -18.81 -10.52
C ARG A 51 -0.89 -19.12 -12.02
N ASP A 52 -0.77 -18.10 -12.86
CA ASP A 52 -0.66 -18.26 -14.30
C ASP A 52 0.59 -19.05 -14.70
N LEU A 53 1.70 -18.84 -13.97
CA LEU A 53 2.93 -19.58 -14.18
C LEU A 53 2.80 -21.07 -13.79
N ILE A 54 2.10 -21.38 -12.70
CA ILE A 54 1.79 -22.76 -12.30
C ILE A 54 0.87 -23.43 -13.33
N GLN A 55 -0.14 -22.72 -13.82
CA GLN A 55 -1.07 -23.22 -14.82
C GLN A 55 -0.36 -23.51 -16.15
N SER A 56 0.49 -22.59 -16.62
CA SER A 56 1.31 -22.78 -17.83
C SER A 56 2.25 -23.99 -17.70
N GLN A 57 2.88 -24.17 -16.54
CA GLN A 57 3.74 -25.33 -16.29
C GLN A 57 2.97 -26.66 -16.27
N LYS A 58 1.74 -26.67 -15.72
CA LYS A 58 0.87 -27.85 -15.77
C LYS A 58 0.51 -28.23 -17.21
N GLU A 59 0.08 -27.26 -18.01
CA GLU A 59 -0.31 -27.48 -19.40
C GLU A 59 0.86 -27.99 -20.24
N MET A 60 2.07 -27.46 -20.04
CA MET A 60 3.28 -27.98 -20.68
C MET A 60 3.60 -29.42 -20.27
N GLY A 61 3.44 -29.75 -18.98
CA GLY A 61 3.67 -31.11 -18.49
C GLY A 61 2.64 -32.12 -18.99
N GLU A 62 1.39 -31.70 -19.22
CA GLU A 62 0.34 -32.54 -19.81
C GLU A 62 0.52 -32.71 -21.32
N ALA A 63 0.97 -31.66 -22.04
CA ALA A 63 1.28 -31.72 -23.47
C ALA A 63 2.48 -32.63 -23.78
N GLN A 64 3.45 -32.73 -22.87
CA GLN A 64 4.58 -33.67 -23.00
C GLN A 64 4.23 -35.13 -22.66
N LYS A 65 3.07 -35.38 -22.04
CA LYS A 65 2.58 -36.72 -21.69
C LYS A 65 1.64 -37.31 -22.75
N ARG A 66 1.21 -36.54 -23.74
CA ARG A 66 0.43 -36.99 -24.91
C ARG A 66 1.36 -37.31 -26.07
#